data_AF-A0A524HMD7-F1
#
_entry.id   AF-A0A524HMD7-F1
#
_cell.length_a   1.000
_cell.length_b   1.000
_cell.length_c   1.000
_cell.angle_alpha   90.00
_cell.angle_beta   90.00
_cell.angle_gamma   90.00
#
_symmetry.space_group_name_H-M   'P 1'
#
loop_
_entity.id
_entity.type
_entity.pdbx_description
1 polymer ?
#
loop_
_entity_poly.entity_id
_entity_poly.type
_entity_poly.pdbx_seq_one_letter_code
_entity_poly.pdbx_strand_id
1 'polypeptide(L)'
;MIITSDIFEAYLKFPSKCWFRFQAEEAPGNPYSLWAETQNNLYREKALKRFLDDIGGNDFTSSPAQPLNIKKANWRIAVDFVARKDNMEVHIPAIVRLFSEGKPVQLIPIRFTFSNKLTKKDKLTLAFDSLVLSEAFRHEIVHGKIFYGDGFSRSKVKIKPLISEVRKLNGKIGHLLSINSPPEIILNRHCQECDYQAKCRQTVIEKDDLSLLASMNEKERTKYNSKGIFTVTQLSYTFRPRRRPKRLRDKREKYHHTLKALAIREKKIYIVGNPALNINGTPIYLDVEGVPDRDFYYLIGMLIKDNNFVVQRSLWADTLENEAEIWQQFLAAVSAIENPVIYHYGSFETTFLIWELSHDKTLKEKLLRYNAEDCQALELLSQTIQKICSSGVEEQIDRNSESEFISIKNLEPVVKTRQCRVD
;
A
#
# COMPACT_ATOMS: atom_id res chain seq x y z
N MET A 1 -12.98 -27.00 -0.02
CA MET A 1 -12.64 -25.56 -0.16
C MET A 1 -12.34 -25.02 1.22
N ILE A 2 -11.14 -24.51 1.46
CA ILE A 2 -10.73 -23.97 2.77
C ILE A 2 -10.45 -22.49 2.59
N ILE A 3 -11.03 -21.65 3.46
CA ILE A 3 -10.78 -20.22 3.53
C ILE A 3 -9.72 -19.99 4.62
N THR A 4 -8.52 -19.62 4.20
CA THR A 4 -7.39 -19.32 5.07
C THR A 4 -7.31 -17.83 5.43
N SER A 5 -6.51 -17.46 6.44
CA SER A 5 -6.23 -16.03 6.71
C SER A 5 -5.60 -15.33 5.48
N ASP A 6 -4.78 -16.04 4.69
CA ASP A 6 -4.20 -15.50 3.45
C ASP A 6 -5.28 -15.24 2.38
N ILE A 7 -6.21 -16.18 2.17
CA ILE A 7 -7.35 -16.00 1.26
C ILE A 7 -8.24 -14.83 1.73
N PHE A 8 -8.48 -14.72 3.04
CA PHE A 8 -9.26 -13.62 3.61
C PHE A 8 -8.56 -12.27 3.42
N GLU A 9 -7.26 -12.17 3.72
CA GLU A 9 -6.45 -10.98 3.50
C GLU A 9 -6.38 -10.58 2.01
N ALA A 10 -6.24 -11.58 1.12
CA ALA A 10 -6.29 -11.40 -0.31
C ALA A 10 -7.62 -10.78 -0.74
N TYR A 11 -8.76 -11.25 -0.22
CA TYR A 11 -10.08 -10.70 -0.52
C TYR A 11 -10.24 -9.25 -0.02
N LEU A 12 -9.69 -8.93 1.16
CA LEU A 12 -9.68 -7.55 1.68
C LEU A 12 -8.89 -6.58 0.77
N LYS A 13 -7.95 -7.09 -0.03
CA LYS A 13 -7.25 -6.32 -1.08
C LYS A 13 -8.06 -6.34 -2.38
N PHE A 14 -8.40 -7.53 -2.89
CA PHE A 14 -9.14 -7.75 -4.13
C PHE A 14 -9.87 -9.11 -4.18
N PRO A 15 -11.08 -9.17 -4.76
CA PRO A 15 -11.73 -10.42 -5.13
C PRO A 15 -10.90 -11.26 -6.12
N SER A 16 -10.27 -10.64 -7.13
CA SER A 16 -9.43 -11.35 -8.11
C SER A 16 -8.20 -11.98 -7.46
N LYS A 17 -7.49 -11.26 -6.59
CA LYS A 17 -6.36 -11.81 -5.83
C LYS A 17 -6.78 -13.00 -4.97
N CYS A 18 -7.92 -12.90 -4.29
CA CYS A 18 -8.50 -14.01 -3.52
C CYS A 18 -8.74 -15.24 -4.40
N TRP A 19 -9.31 -15.05 -5.60
CA TRP A 19 -9.57 -16.14 -6.53
C TRP A 19 -8.28 -16.78 -7.04
N PHE A 20 -7.29 -15.99 -7.47
CA PHE A 20 -6.00 -16.50 -7.95
C PHE A 20 -5.25 -17.30 -6.86
N ARG A 21 -5.21 -16.77 -5.64
CA ARG A 21 -4.58 -17.45 -4.49
C ARG A 21 -5.30 -18.76 -4.17
N PHE A 22 -6.63 -18.78 -4.25
CA PHE A 22 -7.41 -20.00 -4.03
C PHE A 22 -7.15 -21.06 -5.11
N GLN A 23 -7.01 -20.66 -6.37
CA GLN A 23 -6.68 -21.57 -7.48
C GLN A 23 -5.20 -22.01 -7.49
N ALA A 24 -4.41 -21.56 -6.51
CA ALA A 24 -2.95 -21.75 -6.46
C ALA A 24 -2.25 -21.29 -7.74
N GLU A 25 -2.77 -20.25 -8.39
CA GLU A 25 -2.15 -19.70 -9.58
C GLU A 25 -0.86 -18.96 -9.23
N GLU A 26 0.19 -19.25 -10.00
CA GLU A 26 1.48 -18.59 -9.87
C GLU A 26 1.35 -17.09 -10.14
N ALA A 27 1.85 -16.29 -9.21
CA ALA A 27 1.88 -14.86 -9.37
C ALA A 27 3.09 -14.46 -10.22
N PRO A 28 2.93 -13.56 -11.21
CA PRO A 28 4.07 -12.99 -11.96
C PRO A 28 5.13 -12.33 -11.07
N GLY A 29 4.74 -11.98 -9.84
CA GLY A 29 5.61 -11.35 -8.86
C GLY A 29 5.55 -9.83 -8.94
N ASN A 30 5.85 -9.19 -7.82
CA ASN A 30 6.03 -7.75 -7.71
C ASN A 30 7.15 -7.50 -6.68
N PRO A 31 8.22 -6.76 -7.02
CA PRO A 31 9.35 -6.52 -6.12
C PRO A 31 8.93 -5.95 -4.76
N TYR A 32 7.98 -5.00 -4.76
CA TYR A 32 7.42 -4.45 -3.54
C TYR A 32 6.68 -5.51 -2.73
N SER A 33 5.85 -6.35 -3.38
CA SER A 33 5.11 -7.39 -2.67
C SER A 33 6.04 -8.41 -1.99
N LEU A 34 7.14 -8.77 -2.66
CA LEU A 34 8.15 -9.69 -2.15
C LEU A 34 8.93 -9.05 -0.98
N TRP A 35 9.32 -7.78 -1.15
CA TRP A 35 9.96 -7.01 -0.08
C TRP A 35 9.04 -6.89 1.14
N ALA A 36 7.77 -6.53 0.95
CA ALA A 36 6.80 -6.35 2.04
C ALA A 36 6.48 -7.68 2.75
N GLU A 37 6.44 -8.79 2.03
CA GLU A 37 6.33 -10.13 2.61
C GLU A 37 7.57 -10.49 3.43
N THR A 38 8.77 -10.24 2.89
CA THR A 38 10.04 -10.44 3.59
C THR A 38 10.12 -9.62 4.87
N GLN A 39 9.77 -8.33 4.83
CA GLN A 39 9.74 -7.48 6.02
C GLN A 39 8.70 -7.95 7.04
N ASN A 40 7.51 -8.38 6.61
CA ASN A 40 6.51 -8.96 7.50
C ASN A 40 7.03 -10.21 8.20
N ASN A 41 7.70 -11.11 7.49
CA ASN A 41 8.21 -12.35 8.07
C ASN A 41 9.35 -12.08 9.06
N LEU A 42 10.34 -11.25 8.67
CA LEU A 42 11.42 -10.83 9.57
C LEU A 42 10.88 -10.12 10.83
N TYR A 43 9.88 -9.26 10.66
CA TYR A 43 9.24 -8.60 11.79
C TYR A 43 8.50 -9.61 12.66
N ARG A 44 7.71 -10.52 12.09
CA ARG A 44 6.97 -11.56 12.84
C ARG A 44 7.91 -12.40 13.72
N GLU A 45 9.04 -12.85 13.18
CA GLU A 45 10.04 -13.63 13.93
C GLU A 45 10.63 -12.82 15.09
N LYS A 46 11.13 -11.61 14.81
CA LYS A 46 11.70 -10.71 15.84
C LYS A 46 10.67 -10.34 16.91
N ALA A 47 9.45 -10.04 16.47
CA ALA A 47 8.35 -9.60 17.30
C ALA A 47 7.82 -10.73 18.20
N LEU A 48 7.72 -11.96 17.67
CA LEU A 48 7.37 -13.15 18.44
C LEU A 48 8.44 -13.45 19.49
N LYS A 49 9.73 -13.40 19.12
CA LYS A 49 10.83 -13.59 20.06
C LYS A 49 10.76 -12.57 21.21
N ARG A 50 10.68 -11.28 20.89
CA ARG A 50 10.53 -10.20 21.89
C ARG A 50 9.30 -10.39 22.76
N PHE A 51 8.18 -10.77 22.17
CA PHE A 51 6.94 -11.04 22.90
C PHE A 51 7.09 -12.18 23.92
N LEU A 52 7.81 -13.26 23.56
CA LEU A 52 8.07 -14.38 24.47
C LEU A 52 9.06 -13.98 25.58
N ASP A 53 10.11 -13.22 25.24
CA ASP A 53 11.08 -12.70 26.21
C ASP A 53 10.41 -11.80 27.26
N ASP A 54 9.53 -10.88 26.84
CA ASP A 54 8.80 -9.95 27.71
C ASP A 54 7.88 -10.64 28.73
N ILE A 55 7.39 -11.85 28.43
CA ILE A 55 6.48 -12.58 29.32
C ILE A 55 7.23 -13.42 30.37
N GLY A 56 8.53 -13.65 30.20
CA GLY A 56 9.35 -14.34 31.17
C GLY A 56 9.06 -15.84 31.26
N GLY A 57 9.57 -16.62 30.30
CA GLY A 57 9.94 -18.03 30.50
C GLY A 57 8.92 -19.12 30.13
N ASN A 58 9.46 -20.18 29.48
CA ASN A 58 9.16 -21.63 29.38
C ASN A 58 7.73 -22.20 29.41
N ASP A 59 6.68 -21.45 29.73
CA ASP A 59 5.30 -21.95 29.83
C ASP A 59 4.51 -21.70 28.52
N PHE A 60 5.18 -22.00 27.40
CA PHE A 60 4.58 -21.96 26.07
C PHE A 60 4.73 -23.31 25.38
N THR A 61 3.75 -23.64 24.55
CA THR A 61 3.78 -24.81 23.68
C THR A 61 3.84 -24.36 22.23
N SER A 62 4.67 -25.02 21.42
CA SER A 62 4.67 -24.83 19.97
C SER A 62 3.65 -25.75 19.33
N SER A 63 2.86 -25.22 18.38
CA SER A 63 1.90 -25.95 17.54
C SER A 63 1.10 -27.02 18.29
N PRO A 64 0.41 -26.68 19.40
CA PRO A 64 -0.35 -27.70 20.11
C PRO A 64 -1.49 -28.18 19.20
N ALA A 65 -1.64 -29.50 19.08
CA ALA A 65 -2.82 -30.09 18.44
C ALA A 65 -4.07 -29.49 19.09
N GLN A 66 -5.08 -29.11 18.28
CA GLN A 66 -6.32 -28.51 18.79
C GLN A 66 -6.85 -29.32 19.98
N PRO A 67 -6.76 -28.82 21.23
CA PRO A 67 -7.27 -29.57 22.34
C PRO A 67 -8.80 -29.52 22.25
N LEU A 68 -9.45 -30.68 22.36
CA LEU A 68 -10.92 -30.79 22.43
C LEU A 68 -11.52 -29.98 23.61
N ASN A 69 -10.71 -29.50 24.55
CA ASN A 69 -11.17 -28.68 25.67
C ASN A 69 -10.11 -27.69 26.16
N ILE A 70 -10.43 -26.41 26.06
CA ILE A 70 -9.56 -25.30 26.48
C ILE A 70 -9.31 -25.21 27.99
N LYS A 71 -10.25 -25.74 28.78
CA LYS A 71 -10.14 -25.81 30.24
C LYS A 71 -9.10 -26.83 30.68
N LYS A 72 -8.79 -27.81 29.82
CA LYS A 72 -7.80 -28.89 30.08
C LYS A 72 -6.44 -28.62 29.45
N ALA A 73 -6.27 -27.53 28.71
CA ALA A 73 -4.96 -27.17 28.18
C ALA A 73 -3.99 -26.87 29.34
N ASN A 74 -2.73 -27.28 29.22
CA ASN A 74 -1.71 -27.04 30.23
C ASN A 74 -0.80 -25.84 29.91
N TRP A 75 -1.00 -25.20 28.76
CA TRP A 75 -0.17 -24.09 28.31
C TRP A 75 -0.77 -22.73 28.68
N ARG A 76 0.08 -21.75 28.97
CA ARG A 76 -0.33 -20.34 29.09
C ARG A 76 -0.28 -19.61 27.75
N ILE A 77 0.69 -19.98 26.92
CA ILE A 77 0.86 -19.45 25.56
C ILE A 77 0.94 -20.61 24.57
N ALA A 78 0.24 -20.50 23.45
CA ALA A 78 0.44 -21.35 22.29
C ALA A 78 1.02 -20.51 21.15
N VAL A 79 2.13 -20.94 20.55
CA VAL A 79 2.71 -20.32 19.35
C VAL A 79 2.41 -21.18 18.12
N ASP A 80 2.32 -20.54 16.95
CA ASP A 80 2.04 -21.21 15.67
C ASP A 80 0.79 -22.10 15.72
N PHE A 81 -0.29 -21.56 16.31
CA PHE A 81 -1.51 -22.32 16.55
C PHE A 81 -2.38 -22.40 15.29
N VAL A 82 -2.77 -23.62 14.91
CA VAL A 82 -3.71 -23.86 13.80
C VAL A 82 -5.11 -24.12 14.33
N ALA A 83 -6.05 -23.21 14.05
CA ALA A 83 -7.47 -23.41 14.31
C ALA A 83 -8.21 -23.76 13.01
N ARG A 84 -9.08 -24.76 13.04
CA ARG A 84 -9.86 -25.24 11.89
C ARG A 84 -11.29 -25.46 12.33
N LYS A 85 -12.22 -24.92 11.56
CA LYS A 85 -13.66 -25.15 11.74
C LYS A 85 -14.36 -25.10 10.39
N ASP A 86 -15.10 -26.15 10.08
CA ASP A 86 -15.86 -26.31 8.84
C ASP A 86 -14.96 -26.09 7.61
N ASN A 87 -15.22 -25.04 6.83
CA ASN A 87 -14.43 -24.67 5.65
C ASN A 87 -13.41 -23.55 5.92
N MET A 88 -13.06 -23.28 7.18
CA MET A 88 -12.14 -22.21 7.59
C MET A 88 -10.92 -22.78 8.33
N GLU A 89 -9.77 -22.20 8.07
CA GLU A 89 -8.51 -22.52 8.74
C GLU A 89 -7.71 -21.25 8.99
N VAL A 90 -7.13 -21.09 10.18
CA VAL A 90 -6.29 -19.93 10.50
C VAL A 90 -5.03 -20.38 11.20
N HIS A 91 -3.91 -19.75 10.82
CA HIS A 91 -2.64 -19.86 11.50
C HIS A 91 -2.43 -18.61 12.36
N ILE A 92 -2.47 -18.79 13.67
CA ILE A 92 -2.39 -17.71 14.64
C ILE A 92 -1.00 -17.72 15.27
N PRO A 93 -0.19 -16.67 15.07
CA PRO A 93 1.20 -16.63 15.55
C PRO A 93 1.34 -16.89 17.04
N ALA A 94 0.44 -16.31 17.85
CA ALA A 94 0.37 -16.63 19.26
C ALA A 94 -1.05 -16.50 19.82
N ILE A 95 -1.36 -17.33 20.80
CA ILE A 95 -2.57 -17.26 21.62
C ILE A 95 -2.16 -17.19 23.07
N VAL A 96 -2.65 -16.17 23.78
CA VAL A 96 -2.48 -16.07 25.24
C VAL A 96 -3.75 -16.53 25.92
N ARG A 97 -3.59 -17.45 26.87
CA ARG A 97 -4.64 -17.86 27.79
C ARG A 97 -4.48 -17.12 29.11
N LEU A 98 -5.50 -16.37 29.50
CA LEU A 98 -5.55 -15.69 30.78
C LEU A 98 -6.52 -16.39 31.73
N PHE A 99 -6.03 -16.64 32.94
CA PHE A 99 -6.81 -17.11 34.08
C PHE A 99 -7.02 -15.97 35.05
N SER A 100 -8.23 -15.87 35.61
CA SER A 100 -8.54 -14.97 36.69
C SER A 100 -9.54 -15.69 37.59
N GLU A 101 -9.28 -15.70 38.90
CA GLU A 101 -10.17 -16.34 39.88
C GLU A 101 -11.60 -15.80 39.73
N GLY A 102 -12.56 -16.73 39.67
CA GLY A 102 -13.99 -16.40 39.51
C GLY A 102 -14.42 -15.89 38.12
N LYS A 103 -13.52 -15.84 37.12
CA LYS A 103 -13.86 -15.41 35.75
C LYS A 103 -13.65 -16.53 34.74
N PRO A 104 -14.41 -16.53 33.62
CA PRO A 104 -14.14 -17.46 32.53
C PRO A 104 -12.73 -17.24 31.99
N VAL A 105 -12.07 -18.34 31.64
CA VAL A 105 -10.80 -18.35 30.90
C VAL A 105 -10.94 -17.42 29.71
N GLN A 106 -9.95 -16.57 29.45
CA GLN A 106 -9.95 -15.71 28.26
C GLN A 106 -8.86 -16.17 27.31
N LEU A 107 -9.20 -16.25 26.03
CA LEU A 107 -8.23 -16.37 24.95
C LEU A 107 -8.03 -15.04 24.25
N ILE A 108 -6.77 -14.75 23.95
CA ILE A 108 -6.37 -13.55 23.23
C ILE A 108 -5.49 -13.98 22.05
N PRO A 109 -6.02 -14.00 20.82
CA PRO A 109 -5.19 -14.18 19.64
C PRO A 109 -4.31 -12.95 19.39
N ILE A 110 -3.10 -13.20 18.92
CA ILE A 110 -2.06 -12.19 18.70
C ILE A 110 -1.56 -12.26 17.26
N ARG A 111 -1.56 -11.11 16.58
CA ARG A 111 -0.90 -10.92 15.28
C ARG A 111 0.27 -9.95 15.40
N PHE A 112 1.24 -10.11 14.50
CA PHE A 112 2.40 -9.22 14.34
C PHE A 112 2.40 -8.67 12.90
N THR A 113 2.61 -7.37 12.75
CA THR A 113 2.69 -6.68 11.44
C THR A 113 3.79 -5.63 11.44
N PHE A 114 4.60 -5.55 10.38
CA PHE A 114 5.73 -4.61 10.36
C PHE A 114 5.29 -3.14 10.23
N SER A 115 4.10 -2.90 9.65
CA SER A 115 3.62 -1.54 9.38
C SER A 115 3.47 -0.72 10.65
N ASN A 116 3.93 0.54 10.60
CA ASN A 116 3.81 1.47 11.72
C ASN A 116 2.36 1.98 11.94
N LYS A 117 1.45 1.69 11.01
CA LYS A 117 0.03 2.07 11.12
C LYS A 117 -0.90 0.89 10.89
N LEU A 118 -1.86 0.74 11.80
CA LEU A 118 -2.92 -0.27 11.68
C LEU A 118 -4.09 0.26 10.86
N THR A 119 -4.45 -0.50 9.83
CA THR A 119 -5.62 -0.25 9.00
C THR A 119 -6.85 -1.00 9.52
N LYS A 120 -8.02 -0.71 8.95
CA LYS A 120 -9.23 -1.52 9.19
C LYS A 120 -9.03 -2.98 8.77
N LYS A 121 -8.22 -3.24 7.73
CA LYS A 121 -7.97 -4.58 7.20
C LYS A 121 -7.27 -5.45 8.23
N ASP A 122 -6.24 -4.92 8.90
CA ASP A 122 -5.50 -5.63 9.95
C ASP A 122 -6.42 -6.07 11.10
N LYS A 123 -7.35 -5.18 11.49
CA LYS A 123 -8.35 -5.47 12.53
C LYS A 123 -9.37 -6.52 12.07
N LEU A 124 -9.81 -6.47 10.80
CA LEU A 124 -10.72 -7.46 10.22
C LEU A 124 -10.07 -8.85 10.12
N THR A 125 -8.80 -8.93 9.75
CA THR A 125 -8.05 -10.20 9.73
C THR A 125 -7.95 -10.80 11.13
N LEU A 126 -7.57 -10.00 12.15
CA LEU A 126 -7.55 -10.48 13.53
C LEU A 126 -8.94 -10.93 14.00
N ALA A 127 -10.01 -10.25 13.56
CA ALA A 127 -11.38 -10.65 13.87
C ALA A 127 -11.80 -11.94 13.15
N PHE A 128 -11.28 -12.20 11.94
CA PHE A 128 -11.44 -13.49 11.26
C PHE A 128 -10.74 -14.62 12.01
N ASP A 129 -9.48 -14.44 12.41
CA ASP A 129 -8.78 -15.42 13.26
C ASP A 129 -9.55 -15.71 14.55
N SER A 130 -10.07 -14.65 15.17
CA SER A 130 -10.88 -14.74 16.39
C SER A 130 -12.21 -15.47 16.18
N LEU A 131 -12.85 -15.29 15.02
CA LEU A 131 -14.09 -16.01 14.68
C LEU A 131 -13.83 -17.52 14.56
N VAL A 132 -12.83 -17.91 13.78
CA VAL A 132 -12.49 -19.33 13.58
C VAL A 132 -12.06 -19.98 14.89
N LEU A 133 -11.26 -19.27 15.69
CA LEU A 133 -10.87 -19.71 17.02
C LEU A 133 -12.09 -19.86 17.95
N SER A 134 -13.02 -18.91 17.91
CA SER A 134 -14.24 -18.96 18.74
C SER A 134 -15.09 -20.17 18.42
N GLU A 135 -15.27 -20.49 17.14
CA GLU A 135 -16.09 -21.61 16.70
C GLU A 135 -15.40 -22.96 16.92
N ALA A 136 -14.07 -23.03 16.74
CA ALA A 136 -13.29 -24.24 17.02
C ALA A 136 -13.36 -24.65 18.50
N PHE A 137 -13.26 -23.68 19.41
CA PHE A 137 -13.27 -23.92 20.86
C PHE A 137 -14.65 -23.80 21.52
N ARG A 138 -15.69 -23.42 20.76
CA ARG A 138 -17.02 -23.04 21.30
C ARG A 138 -16.90 -22.06 22.47
N HIS A 139 -16.01 -21.09 22.32
CA HIS A 139 -15.63 -20.16 23.37
C HIS A 139 -15.58 -18.73 22.82
N GLU A 140 -16.20 -17.77 23.50
CA GLU A 140 -16.26 -16.39 23.00
C GLU A 140 -14.88 -15.72 23.06
N ILE A 141 -14.42 -15.19 21.93
CA ILE A 141 -13.21 -14.35 21.87
C ILE A 141 -13.62 -12.88 21.95
N VAL A 142 -13.42 -12.28 23.12
CA VAL A 142 -13.84 -10.90 23.37
C VAL A 142 -12.86 -9.88 22.76
N HIS A 143 -11.56 -10.16 22.87
CA HIS A 143 -10.49 -9.27 22.42
C HIS A 143 -9.34 -10.04 21.77
N GLY A 144 -8.70 -9.41 20.77
CA GLY A 144 -7.39 -9.82 20.27
C GLY A 144 -6.37 -8.69 20.42
N LYS A 145 -5.10 -8.99 20.13
CA LYS A 145 -4.01 -7.99 20.15
C LYS A 145 -3.25 -8.00 18.82
N ILE A 146 -2.81 -6.82 18.40
CA ILE A 146 -1.87 -6.65 17.28
C ILE A 146 -0.65 -5.92 17.80
N PHE A 147 0.54 -6.50 17.59
CA PHE A 147 1.82 -5.84 17.80
C PHE A 147 2.35 -5.35 16.46
N TYR A 148 2.76 -4.08 16.39
CA TYR A 148 3.04 -3.43 15.12
C TYR A 148 4.09 -2.33 15.18
N GLY A 149 4.70 -2.07 14.03
CA GLY A 149 5.65 -0.99 13.82
C GLY A 149 7.00 -1.20 14.51
N ASP A 150 7.96 -0.36 14.14
CA ASP A 150 9.34 -0.44 14.63
C ASP A 150 9.43 -0.26 16.15
N GLY A 151 8.51 0.55 16.72
CA GLY A 151 8.37 0.75 18.15
C GLY A 151 7.72 -0.41 18.92
N PHE A 152 7.34 -1.50 18.26
CA PHE A 152 6.65 -2.65 18.88
C PHE A 152 5.37 -2.24 19.63
N SER A 153 4.61 -1.33 19.02
CA SER A 153 3.36 -0.80 19.57
C SER A 153 2.30 -1.88 19.69
N ARG A 154 1.41 -1.75 20.69
CA ARG A 154 0.38 -2.75 20.99
C ARG A 154 -1.02 -2.16 20.86
N SER A 155 -1.84 -2.75 20.02
CA SER A 155 -3.27 -2.42 19.88
C SER A 155 -4.15 -3.55 20.40
N LYS A 156 -5.11 -3.22 21.26
CA LYS A 156 -6.17 -4.15 21.74
C LYS A 156 -7.42 -3.94 20.90
N VAL A 157 -7.88 -4.98 20.22
CA VAL A 157 -9.04 -4.93 19.31
C VAL A 157 -10.23 -5.64 19.95
N LYS A 158 -11.37 -4.96 20.04
CA LYS A 158 -12.66 -5.58 20.41
C LYS A 158 -13.21 -6.35 19.21
N ILE A 159 -13.55 -7.62 19.39
CA ILE A 159 -13.94 -8.50 18.28
C ILE A 159 -15.41 -8.33 17.91
N LYS A 160 -16.31 -8.21 18.90
CA LYS A 160 -17.77 -8.12 18.71
C LYS A 160 -18.23 -7.12 17.63
N PRO A 161 -17.70 -5.88 17.53
CA PRO A 161 -18.12 -4.93 16.49
C PRO A 161 -17.75 -5.33 15.05
N LEU A 162 -16.77 -6.22 14.88
CA LEU A 162 -16.24 -6.62 13.57
C LEU A 162 -16.83 -7.94 13.06
N ILE A 163 -17.39 -8.77 13.94
CA ILE A 163 -17.87 -10.12 13.61
C ILE A 163 -18.94 -10.12 12.51
N SER A 164 -19.89 -9.19 12.53
CA SER A 164 -20.94 -9.13 11.50
C SER A 164 -20.36 -8.85 10.11
N GLU A 165 -19.39 -7.95 10.03
CA GLU A 165 -18.68 -7.64 8.79
C GLU A 165 -17.82 -8.82 8.33
N VAL A 166 -17.08 -9.47 9.23
CA VAL A 166 -16.28 -10.67 8.94
C VAL A 166 -17.17 -11.79 8.39
N ARG A 167 -18.31 -12.09 9.02
CA ARG A 167 -19.25 -13.11 8.52
C ARG A 167 -19.79 -12.78 7.13
N LYS A 168 -20.12 -11.51 6.89
CA LYS A 168 -20.57 -11.04 5.56
C LYS A 168 -19.47 -11.21 4.52
N LEU A 169 -18.22 -10.87 4.85
CA LEU A 169 -17.07 -11.07 3.97
C LEU A 169 -16.80 -12.54 3.71
N ASN A 170 -16.85 -13.38 4.74
CA ASN A 170 -16.67 -14.83 4.62
C ASN A 170 -17.74 -15.46 3.72
N GLY A 171 -19.00 -15.04 3.83
CA GLY A 171 -20.06 -15.47 2.93
C GLY A 171 -19.82 -15.06 1.47
N LYS A 172 -19.30 -13.85 1.24
CA LYS A 172 -18.92 -13.40 -0.11
C LYS A 172 -17.73 -14.17 -0.67
N ILE A 173 -16.74 -14.50 0.15
CA ILE A 173 -15.61 -15.34 -0.23
C ILE A 173 -16.12 -16.74 -0.60
N GLY A 174 -16.92 -17.37 0.27
CA GLY A 174 -17.51 -18.68 0.00
C GLY A 174 -18.30 -18.71 -1.32
N HIS A 175 -19.12 -17.69 -1.58
CA HIS A 175 -19.83 -17.54 -2.85
C HIS A 175 -18.87 -17.37 -4.03
N LEU A 176 -17.91 -16.44 -3.95
CA LEU A 176 -16.91 -16.21 -5.00
C LEU A 176 -16.17 -17.50 -5.38
N LEU A 177 -15.71 -18.23 -4.37
CA LEU A 177 -14.92 -19.43 -4.58
C LEU A 177 -15.79 -20.60 -5.08
N SER A 178 -17.09 -20.63 -4.75
CA SER A 178 -18.03 -21.64 -5.27
C SER A 178 -18.32 -21.50 -6.77
N ILE A 179 -18.06 -20.33 -7.36
CA ILE A 179 -18.23 -20.09 -8.79
C ILE A 179 -16.96 -20.57 -9.51
N ASN A 180 -17.11 -21.51 -10.45
CA ASN A 180 -16.01 -22.02 -11.29
C ASN A 180 -15.57 -21.03 -12.40
N SER A 181 -15.72 -19.72 -12.17
CA SER A 181 -15.27 -18.68 -13.10
C SER A 181 -14.59 -17.55 -12.34
N PRO A 182 -13.58 -16.91 -12.95
CA PRO A 182 -12.87 -15.81 -12.31
C PRO A 182 -13.79 -14.59 -12.14
N PRO A 183 -13.63 -13.82 -11.05
CA PRO A 183 -14.35 -12.57 -10.89
C PRO A 183 -13.94 -11.55 -11.96
N GLU A 184 -14.77 -10.52 -12.13
CA GLU A 184 -14.41 -9.37 -12.95
C GLU A 184 -13.13 -8.71 -12.42
N ILE A 185 -12.16 -8.51 -13.31
CA ILE A 185 -10.87 -7.90 -12.99
C ILE A 185 -11.01 -6.40 -13.13
N ILE A 186 -10.95 -5.71 -12.00
CA ILE A 186 -11.01 -4.25 -11.92
C ILE A 186 -9.74 -3.75 -11.25
N LEU A 187 -9.01 -2.85 -11.94
CA LEU A 187 -7.84 -2.20 -11.37
C LEU A 187 -8.25 -1.21 -10.27
N ASN A 188 -7.51 -1.20 -9.15
CA ASN A 188 -7.69 -0.23 -8.07
C ASN A 188 -6.34 0.15 -7.44
N ARG A 189 -6.36 1.07 -6.48
CA ARG A 189 -5.15 1.59 -5.80
C ARG A 189 -4.22 0.54 -5.19
N HIS A 190 -4.73 -0.63 -4.79
CA HIS A 190 -3.93 -1.72 -4.23
C HIS A 190 -3.22 -2.56 -5.29
N CYS A 191 -3.44 -2.32 -6.59
CA CYS A 191 -2.85 -3.13 -7.67
C CYS A 191 -1.33 -3.10 -7.59
N GLN A 192 -0.79 -2.16 -6.89
CA GLN A 192 0.54 -1.65 -7.05
C GLN A 192 1.50 -2.26 -6.05
N GLU A 193 0.91 -2.76 -4.96
CA GLU A 193 1.51 -3.67 -4.01
C GLU A 193 1.12 -5.13 -4.35
N CYS A 194 0.46 -5.37 -5.49
CA CYS A 194 -0.09 -6.66 -5.86
C CYS A 194 0.86 -7.41 -6.78
N ASP A 195 1.21 -8.62 -6.36
CA ASP A 195 1.89 -9.69 -7.10
C ASP A 195 1.16 -10.13 -8.39
N TYR A 196 -0.14 -9.89 -8.52
CA TYR A 196 -0.93 -10.18 -9.72
C TYR A 196 -1.18 -8.96 -10.63
N GLN A 197 -0.54 -7.81 -10.37
CA GLN A 197 -0.76 -6.56 -11.11
C GLN A 197 -0.58 -6.73 -12.62
N ALA A 198 0.56 -7.28 -13.03
CA ALA A 198 0.92 -7.45 -14.44
C ALA A 198 -0.14 -8.28 -15.18
N LYS A 199 -0.56 -9.41 -14.59
CA LYS A 199 -1.61 -10.27 -15.13
C LYS A 199 -2.96 -9.54 -15.22
N CYS A 200 -3.42 -8.93 -14.13
CA CYS A 200 -4.69 -8.20 -14.11
C CYS A 200 -4.70 -7.09 -15.15
N ARG A 201 -3.61 -6.33 -15.24
CA ARG A 201 -3.46 -5.21 -16.17
C ARG A 201 -3.46 -5.69 -17.61
N GLN A 202 -2.75 -6.77 -17.92
CA GLN A 202 -2.76 -7.38 -19.25
C GLN A 202 -4.17 -7.78 -19.67
N THR A 203 -4.93 -8.48 -18.80
CA THR A 203 -6.30 -8.88 -19.10
C THR A 203 -7.24 -7.69 -19.34
N VAL A 204 -7.08 -6.62 -18.56
CA VAL A 204 -7.89 -5.40 -18.70
C VAL A 204 -7.55 -4.64 -20.00
N ILE A 205 -6.26 -4.63 -20.41
CA ILE A 205 -5.81 -4.08 -21.70
C ILE A 205 -6.39 -4.87 -22.87
N GLU A 206 -6.32 -6.20 -22.82
CA GLU A 206 -6.83 -7.08 -23.88
C GLU A 206 -8.34 -6.96 -24.05
N LYS A 207 -9.08 -6.77 -22.95
CA LYS A 207 -10.54 -6.53 -22.97
C LYS A 207 -10.92 -5.10 -23.36
N ASP A 208 -9.94 -4.20 -23.51
CA ASP A 208 -10.16 -2.77 -23.72
C ASP A 208 -11.08 -2.16 -22.65
N ASP A 209 -10.99 -2.63 -21.41
CA ASP A 209 -11.99 -2.37 -20.37
C ASP A 209 -11.91 -0.94 -19.79
N LEU A 210 -13.06 -0.37 -19.43
CA LEU A 210 -13.15 0.99 -18.90
C LEU A 210 -12.33 1.24 -17.62
N SER A 211 -11.98 0.19 -16.86
CA SER A 211 -11.13 0.32 -15.67
C SER A 211 -9.69 0.74 -15.95
N LEU A 212 -9.23 0.76 -17.21
CA LEU A 212 -7.97 1.42 -17.61
C LEU A 212 -7.98 2.92 -17.30
N LEU A 213 -9.16 3.53 -17.20
CA LEU A 213 -9.32 4.92 -16.82
C LEU A 213 -9.27 5.02 -15.28
N ALA A 214 -8.05 5.13 -14.73
CA ALA A 214 -7.80 5.08 -13.28
C ALA A 214 -8.70 5.93 -12.36
N SER A 215 -9.22 7.07 -12.86
CA SER A 215 -10.12 7.96 -12.12
C SER A 215 -11.61 7.62 -12.27
N MET A 216 -11.96 6.61 -13.07
CA MET A 216 -13.33 6.19 -13.30
C MET A 216 -13.80 5.25 -12.20
N ASN A 217 -14.79 5.68 -11.43
CA ASN A 217 -15.35 4.85 -10.38
C ASN A 217 -16.38 3.84 -10.92
N GLU A 218 -16.76 2.87 -10.08
CA GLU A 218 -17.71 1.81 -10.44
C GLU A 218 -19.05 2.36 -10.94
N LYS A 219 -19.60 3.39 -10.29
CA LYS A 219 -20.88 4.00 -10.69
C LYS A 219 -20.80 4.63 -12.09
N GLU A 220 -19.67 5.27 -12.40
CA GLU A 220 -19.42 5.83 -13.72
C GLU A 220 -19.31 4.72 -14.78
N ARG A 221 -18.61 3.62 -14.50
CA ARG A 221 -18.56 2.44 -15.38
C ARG A 221 -19.96 1.87 -15.63
N THR A 222 -20.73 1.62 -14.57
CA THR A 222 -22.12 1.13 -14.71
C THR A 222 -22.97 2.07 -15.56
N LYS A 223 -22.79 3.39 -15.41
CA LYS A 223 -23.50 4.38 -16.22
C LYS A 223 -23.13 4.31 -17.70
N TYR A 224 -21.88 4.06 -18.05
CA TYR A 224 -21.47 3.82 -19.44
C TYR A 224 -21.97 2.47 -19.97
N ASN A 225 -21.87 1.41 -19.17
CA ASN A 225 -22.37 0.08 -19.52
C ASN A 225 -23.89 0.11 -19.80
N SER A 226 -24.66 0.86 -19.02
CA SER A 226 -26.11 1.06 -19.25
C SER A 226 -26.45 1.75 -20.58
N LYS A 227 -25.47 2.40 -21.21
CA LYS A 227 -25.58 3.05 -22.52
C LYS A 227 -24.94 2.21 -23.65
N GLY A 228 -24.56 0.96 -23.37
CA GLY A 228 -23.90 0.08 -24.34
C GLY A 228 -22.42 0.41 -24.59
N ILE A 229 -21.80 1.21 -23.72
CA ILE A 229 -20.37 1.54 -23.81
C ILE A 229 -19.63 0.72 -22.77
N PHE A 230 -18.89 -0.28 -23.22
CA PHE A 230 -18.16 -1.24 -22.38
C PHE A 230 -16.65 -1.11 -22.52
N THR A 231 -16.16 -0.46 -23.59
CA THR A 231 -14.72 -0.38 -23.86
C THR A 231 -14.19 1.04 -23.96
N VAL A 232 -12.88 1.22 -23.74
CA VAL A 232 -12.19 2.51 -23.89
C VAL A 232 -12.27 2.99 -25.33
N THR A 233 -12.14 2.09 -26.31
CA THR A 233 -12.32 2.41 -27.72
C THR A 233 -13.72 2.96 -28.00
N GLN A 234 -14.78 2.31 -27.54
CA GLN A 234 -16.14 2.82 -27.71
C GLN A 234 -16.32 4.20 -27.06
N LEU A 235 -15.79 4.37 -25.84
CA LEU A 235 -15.87 5.64 -25.14
C LEU A 235 -15.12 6.77 -25.86
N SER A 236 -13.99 6.47 -26.51
CA SER A 236 -13.19 7.45 -27.26
C SER A 236 -13.98 8.14 -28.38
N TYR A 237 -14.84 7.40 -29.08
CA TYR A 237 -15.66 7.93 -30.18
C TYR A 237 -16.78 8.87 -29.70
N THR A 238 -17.06 8.88 -28.40
CA THR A 238 -18.06 9.79 -27.82
C THR A 238 -17.49 11.17 -27.49
N PHE A 239 -16.16 11.35 -27.56
CA PHE A 239 -15.56 12.66 -27.32
C PHE A 239 -15.98 13.64 -28.40
N ARG A 240 -16.44 14.82 -27.98
CA ARG A 240 -16.77 15.94 -28.87
C ARG A 240 -16.08 17.20 -28.35
N PRO A 241 -15.13 17.77 -29.09
CA PRO A 241 -14.55 19.07 -28.76
C PRO A 241 -15.67 20.10 -28.65
N ARG A 242 -15.83 20.73 -27.49
CA ARG A 242 -16.83 21.80 -27.29
C ARG A 242 -16.10 23.11 -27.04
N ARG A 243 -16.51 24.16 -27.77
CA ARG A 243 -16.00 25.50 -27.53
C ARG A 243 -16.44 25.97 -26.15
N ARG A 244 -15.49 26.37 -25.33
CA ARG A 244 -15.75 26.76 -23.95
C ARG A 244 -16.47 28.10 -23.88
N PRO A 245 -17.57 28.24 -23.11
CA PRO A 245 -18.22 29.53 -22.89
C PRO A 245 -17.24 30.54 -22.28
N LYS A 246 -17.26 31.80 -22.75
CA LYS A 246 -16.35 32.87 -22.27
C LYS A 246 -16.31 32.99 -20.75
N ARG A 247 -17.47 32.87 -20.08
CA ARG A 247 -17.61 32.92 -18.61
C ARG A 247 -16.85 31.83 -17.83
N LEU A 248 -16.40 30.78 -18.51
CA LEU A 248 -15.65 29.69 -17.89
C LEU A 248 -14.16 29.74 -18.25
N ARG A 249 -13.69 30.70 -19.05
CA ARG A 249 -12.31 30.74 -19.56
C ARG A 249 -11.26 30.60 -18.46
N ASP A 250 -11.48 31.26 -17.32
CA ASP A 250 -10.51 31.32 -16.21
C ASP A 250 -10.70 30.20 -15.18
N LYS A 251 -11.70 29.33 -15.34
CA LYS A 251 -11.90 28.18 -14.44
C LYS A 251 -11.06 26.99 -14.92
N ARG A 252 -10.66 26.09 -14.02
CA ARG A 252 -10.07 24.80 -14.42
C ARG A 252 -11.11 23.98 -15.21
N GLU A 253 -10.71 23.42 -16.35
CA GLU A 253 -11.60 22.53 -17.10
C GLU A 253 -11.75 21.20 -16.36
N LYS A 254 -12.99 20.68 -16.31
CA LYS A 254 -13.25 19.40 -15.66
C LYS A 254 -12.62 18.26 -16.47
N TYR A 255 -12.21 17.23 -15.74
CA TYR A 255 -11.66 16.01 -16.30
C TYR A 255 -12.68 15.31 -17.23
N HIS A 256 -12.26 14.94 -18.44
CA HIS A 256 -13.11 14.25 -19.41
C HIS A 256 -12.61 12.82 -19.64
N HIS A 257 -13.33 11.82 -19.10
CA HIS A 257 -13.02 10.41 -19.35
C HIS A 257 -12.99 10.06 -20.84
N THR A 258 -13.85 10.69 -21.62
CA THR A 258 -13.92 10.53 -23.09
C THR A 258 -12.66 11.04 -23.80
N LEU A 259 -12.08 12.16 -23.35
CA LEU A 259 -10.82 12.66 -23.91
C LEU A 259 -9.65 11.78 -23.51
N LYS A 260 -9.63 11.25 -22.29
CA LYS A 260 -8.59 10.29 -21.88
C LYS A 260 -8.69 8.98 -22.65
N ALA A 261 -9.91 8.50 -22.91
CA ALA A 261 -10.13 7.35 -23.78
C ALA A 261 -9.58 7.61 -25.20
N LEU A 262 -9.80 8.82 -25.74
CA LEU A 262 -9.20 9.25 -27.00
C LEU A 262 -7.67 9.31 -26.94
N ALA A 263 -7.10 9.83 -25.85
CA ALA A 263 -5.65 9.88 -25.60
C ALA A 263 -5.02 8.49 -25.59
N ILE A 264 -5.66 7.53 -24.91
CA ILE A 264 -5.20 6.13 -24.84
C ILE A 264 -5.24 5.50 -26.24
N ARG A 265 -6.35 5.65 -26.96
CA ARG A 265 -6.51 5.10 -28.31
C ARG A 265 -5.48 5.66 -29.29
N GLU A 266 -5.33 6.98 -29.33
CA GLU A 266 -4.43 7.65 -30.29
C GLU A 266 -2.98 7.67 -29.83
N LYS A 267 -2.70 7.26 -28.59
CA LYS A 267 -1.37 7.36 -27.96
C LYS A 267 -0.81 8.79 -28.02
N LYS A 268 -1.69 9.78 -27.81
CA LYS A 268 -1.36 11.20 -27.89
C LYS A 268 -1.75 11.93 -26.62
N ILE A 269 -0.92 12.89 -26.24
CA ILE A 269 -1.23 13.83 -25.16
C ILE A 269 -2.11 14.93 -25.74
N TYR A 270 -3.31 15.09 -25.17
CA TYR A 270 -4.18 16.21 -25.49
C TYR A 270 -4.11 17.25 -24.39
N ILE A 271 -3.76 18.48 -24.77
CA ILE A 271 -3.80 19.63 -23.90
C ILE A 271 -5.21 20.22 -23.97
N VAL A 272 -5.85 20.36 -22.82
CA VAL A 272 -7.18 20.95 -22.70
C VAL A 272 -7.06 22.45 -22.49
N GLY A 273 -7.61 23.23 -23.42
CA GLY A 273 -7.56 24.69 -23.38
C GLY A 273 -6.23 25.25 -23.87
N ASN A 274 -5.96 26.52 -23.52
CA ASN A 274 -4.70 27.20 -23.80
C ASN A 274 -4.16 27.77 -22.48
N PRO A 275 -3.36 27.01 -21.72
CA PRO A 275 -2.84 27.47 -20.44
C PRO A 275 -1.85 28.63 -20.68
N ALA A 276 -2.20 29.82 -20.20
CA ALA A 276 -1.25 30.93 -20.11
C ALA A 276 -0.51 30.81 -18.78
N LEU A 277 0.80 30.56 -18.81
CA LEU A 277 1.66 30.52 -17.63
C LEU A 277 2.20 31.93 -17.37
N ASN A 278 1.51 32.69 -16.51
CA ASN A 278 1.99 34.00 -16.06
C ASN A 278 2.84 33.80 -14.81
N ILE A 279 4.17 33.76 -14.98
CA ILE A 279 5.12 33.51 -13.90
C ILE A 279 5.76 34.84 -13.52
N ASN A 280 5.40 35.38 -12.37
CA ASN A 280 5.97 36.61 -11.83
C ASN A 280 6.72 36.28 -10.54
N GLY A 281 8.05 36.22 -10.59
CA GLY A 281 8.91 35.91 -9.44
C GLY A 281 9.95 34.83 -9.76
N THR A 282 10.72 34.44 -8.75
CA THR A 282 11.81 33.48 -8.89
C THR A 282 11.30 32.04 -8.71
N PRO A 283 11.33 31.20 -9.76
CA PRO A 283 10.81 29.84 -9.69
C PRO A 283 11.70 28.92 -8.83
N ILE A 284 11.05 28.18 -7.93
CA ILE A 284 11.65 27.13 -7.10
C ILE A 284 10.92 25.82 -7.42
N TYR A 285 11.61 24.85 -8.02
CA TYR A 285 11.05 23.52 -8.22
C TYR A 285 11.29 22.70 -6.97
N LEU A 286 10.21 22.31 -6.32
CA LEU A 286 10.19 21.57 -5.07
C LEU A 286 9.81 20.12 -5.33
N ASP A 287 10.55 19.22 -4.71
CA ASP A 287 10.22 17.81 -4.58
C ASP A 287 10.45 17.37 -3.14
N VAL A 288 9.62 16.48 -2.62
CA VAL A 288 9.66 16.06 -1.22
C VAL A 288 9.41 14.57 -1.12
N GLU A 289 10.26 13.88 -0.39
CA GLU A 289 10.13 12.44 -0.14
C GLU A 289 9.91 12.16 1.34
N GLY A 290 9.07 11.16 1.60
CA GLY A 290 8.78 10.72 2.96
C GLY A 290 8.37 9.26 3.03
N VAL A 291 8.36 8.73 4.25
CA VAL A 291 7.96 7.36 4.59
C VAL A 291 6.57 7.40 5.23
N PRO A 292 5.52 7.05 4.47
CA PRO A 292 4.14 7.24 4.88
C PRO A 292 3.66 6.66 6.20
N ASP A 293 4.07 5.44 6.49
CA ASP A 293 3.65 4.73 7.70
C ASP A 293 4.38 5.26 8.95
N ARG A 294 5.56 5.87 8.76
CA ARG A 294 6.42 6.42 9.83
C ARG A 294 6.26 7.90 10.08
N ASP A 295 5.46 8.59 9.27
CA ASP A 295 5.20 10.01 9.49
C ASP A 295 6.45 10.88 9.39
N PHE A 296 7.38 10.50 8.52
CA PHE A 296 8.74 11.03 8.45
C PHE A 296 9.08 11.48 7.02
N TYR A 297 9.45 12.74 6.82
CA TYR A 297 9.95 13.27 5.56
C TYR A 297 11.48 13.37 5.62
N TYR A 298 12.15 12.63 4.73
CA TYR A 298 13.60 12.45 4.82
C TYR A 298 14.37 13.25 3.77
N LEU A 299 13.71 13.78 2.74
CA LEU A 299 14.37 14.56 1.70
C LEU A 299 13.48 15.70 1.22
N ILE A 300 14.04 16.91 1.21
CA ILE A 300 13.49 18.07 0.53
C ILE A 300 14.49 18.47 -0.57
N GLY A 301 14.07 18.29 -1.83
CA GLY A 301 14.82 18.70 -3.01
C GLY A 301 14.33 20.05 -3.52
N MET A 302 15.26 20.96 -3.79
CA MET A 302 14.95 22.25 -4.41
C MET A 302 15.87 22.56 -5.58
N LEU A 303 15.28 23.07 -6.66
CA LEU A 303 15.99 23.71 -7.76
C LEU A 303 15.53 25.16 -7.87
N ILE A 304 16.40 26.09 -7.53
CA ILE A 304 16.15 27.54 -7.64
C ILE A 304 16.72 28.00 -8.98
N LYS A 305 15.88 28.59 -9.83
CA LYS A 305 16.34 29.23 -11.06
C LYS A 305 16.15 30.74 -10.97
N ASP A 306 17.25 31.46 -10.98
CA ASP A 306 17.28 32.90 -11.20
C ASP A 306 17.92 33.19 -12.57
N ASN A 307 17.72 34.39 -13.12
CA ASN A 307 18.12 34.75 -14.49
C ASN A 307 19.60 34.48 -14.82
N ASN A 308 20.48 34.38 -13.80
CA ASN A 308 21.92 34.17 -13.97
C ASN A 308 22.48 32.90 -13.31
N PHE A 309 21.69 32.15 -12.54
CA PHE A 309 22.20 30.95 -11.86
C PHE A 309 21.12 29.91 -11.57
N VAL A 310 21.54 28.65 -11.58
CA VAL A 310 20.74 27.50 -11.16
C VAL A 310 21.38 26.93 -9.91
N VAL A 311 20.67 26.97 -8.79
CA VAL A 311 21.15 26.43 -7.51
C VAL A 311 20.29 25.24 -7.14
N GLN A 312 20.92 24.07 -7.06
CA GLN A 312 20.31 22.85 -6.54
C GLN A 312 20.65 22.73 -5.05
N ARG A 313 19.66 22.37 -4.24
CA ARG A 313 19.84 22.01 -2.83
C ARG A 313 19.09 20.72 -2.53
N SER A 314 19.72 19.85 -1.77
CA SER A 314 19.11 18.62 -1.25
C SER A 314 19.30 18.62 0.26
N LEU A 315 18.19 18.63 0.99
CA LEU A 315 18.19 18.62 2.46
C LEU A 315 17.77 17.22 2.91
N TRP A 316 18.67 16.50 3.57
CA TRP A 316 18.50 15.10 3.93
C TRP A 316 18.41 14.91 5.45
N ALA A 317 17.43 14.13 5.91
CA ALA A 317 17.27 13.74 7.31
C ALA A 317 17.46 12.23 7.45
N ASP A 318 18.45 11.83 8.25
CA ASP A 318 18.68 10.41 8.59
C ASP A 318 17.75 9.92 9.72
N THR A 319 17.25 10.85 10.53
CA THR A 319 16.43 10.57 11.72
C THR A 319 15.24 11.53 11.83
N LEU A 320 14.25 11.17 12.65
CA LEU A 320 13.11 12.03 12.96
C LEU A 320 13.54 13.37 13.57
N GLU A 321 14.63 13.37 14.35
CA GLU A 321 15.18 14.58 14.94
C GLU A 321 15.75 15.53 13.88
N ASN A 322 16.29 15.00 12.78
CA ASN A 322 16.82 15.80 11.67
C ASN A 322 15.73 16.38 10.76
N GLU A 323 14.50 15.86 10.84
CA GLU A 323 13.37 16.36 10.03
C GLU A 323 13.08 17.84 10.30
N ALA A 324 13.06 18.23 11.59
CA ALA A 324 12.85 19.62 11.98
C ALA A 324 13.98 20.53 11.49
N GLU A 325 15.20 20.01 11.43
CA GLU A 325 16.38 20.74 10.97
C GLU A 325 16.30 21.02 9.46
N ILE A 326 16.03 20.00 8.64
CA ILE A 326 15.89 20.17 7.19
C ILE A 326 14.72 21.09 6.84
N TRP A 327 13.64 21.07 7.64
CA TRP A 327 12.51 21.98 7.47
C TRP A 327 12.89 23.44 7.75
N GLN A 328 13.62 23.70 8.83
CA GLN A 328 14.12 25.04 9.13
C GLN A 328 15.09 25.55 8.04
N GLN A 329 15.97 24.68 7.55
CA GLN A 329 16.88 25.01 6.45
C GLN A 329 16.12 25.34 5.15
N PHE A 330 15.06 24.59 4.86
CA PHE A 330 14.15 24.87 3.74
C PHE A 330 13.52 26.26 3.86
N LEU A 331 12.90 26.57 5.00
CA LEU A 331 12.26 27.86 5.23
C LEU A 331 13.26 29.02 5.13
N ALA A 332 14.46 28.86 5.70
CA ALA A 332 15.52 29.85 5.59
C ALA A 332 15.91 30.09 4.13
N ALA A 333 16.09 29.02 3.34
CA ALA A 333 16.46 29.12 1.93
C ALA A 333 15.38 29.81 1.07
N VAL A 334 14.09 29.50 1.29
CA VAL A 334 12.98 30.15 0.57
C VAL A 334 12.82 31.60 0.99
N SER A 335 12.98 31.92 2.29
CA SER A 335 12.84 33.30 2.81
C SER A 335 13.91 34.27 2.30
N ALA A 336 15.07 33.75 1.88
CA ALA A 336 16.16 34.54 1.33
C ALA A 336 15.96 34.94 -0.14
N ILE A 337 14.92 34.42 -0.81
CA ILE A 337 14.63 34.65 -2.23
C ILE A 337 13.60 35.76 -2.37
N GLU A 338 13.83 36.69 -3.28
CA GLU A 338 12.85 37.72 -3.62
C GLU A 338 11.69 37.14 -4.43
N ASN A 339 10.46 37.35 -3.96
CA ASN A 339 9.22 36.89 -4.60
C ASN A 339 9.26 35.42 -5.09
N PRO A 340 9.43 34.43 -4.18
CA PRO A 340 9.59 33.03 -4.55
C PRO A 340 8.28 32.42 -5.06
N VAL A 341 8.36 31.68 -6.18
CA VAL A 341 7.23 30.96 -6.77
C VAL A 341 7.51 29.46 -6.78
N ILE A 342 6.78 28.69 -5.98
CA ILE A 342 6.99 27.24 -5.88
C ILE A 342 6.28 26.51 -7.02
N TYR A 343 7.07 25.75 -7.79
CA TYR A 343 6.64 24.72 -8.72
C TYR A 343 6.74 23.38 -8.06
N HIS A 344 5.76 22.53 -8.31
CA HIS A 344 5.72 21.21 -7.73
C HIS A 344 5.04 20.26 -8.73
N TYR A 345 5.36 18.97 -8.63
CA TYR A 345 4.92 17.98 -9.62
C TYR A 345 3.43 17.68 -9.47
N GLY A 346 2.93 17.59 -8.23
CA GLY A 346 1.51 17.34 -8.02
C GLY A 346 1.01 17.68 -6.63
N SER A 347 -0.09 17.05 -6.25
CA SER A 347 -0.78 17.50 -5.03
C SER A 347 -0.06 17.12 -3.74
N PHE A 348 1.02 16.34 -3.81
CA PHE A 348 1.75 15.91 -2.64
C PHE A 348 2.48 17.07 -2.00
N GLU A 349 3.40 17.73 -2.70
CA GLU A 349 4.18 18.85 -2.16
C GLU A 349 3.27 19.94 -1.56
N THR A 350 2.16 20.27 -2.24
CA THR A 350 1.17 21.21 -1.69
C THR A 350 0.46 20.69 -0.45
N THR A 351 0.08 19.41 -0.43
CA THR A 351 -0.51 18.78 0.76
C THR A 351 0.51 18.69 1.90
N PHE A 352 1.81 18.51 1.60
CA PHE A 352 2.91 18.44 2.54
C PHE A 352 3.13 19.81 3.18
N LEU A 353 3.24 20.87 2.40
CA LEU A 353 3.37 22.24 2.91
C LEU A 353 2.19 22.64 3.81
N ILE A 354 0.95 22.30 3.41
CA ILE A 354 -0.23 22.58 4.24
C ILE A 354 -0.26 21.68 5.49
N TRP A 355 0.16 20.42 5.37
CA TRP A 355 0.26 19.51 6.48
C TRP A 355 1.30 19.99 7.49
N GLU A 356 2.48 20.42 7.09
CA GLU A 356 3.48 20.98 8.01
C GLU A 356 2.94 22.18 8.79
N LEU A 357 2.14 23.03 8.15
CA LEU A 357 1.51 24.17 8.83
C LEU A 357 0.36 23.79 9.78
N SER A 358 -0.34 22.68 9.53
CA SER A 358 -1.59 22.32 10.22
C SER A 358 -1.51 21.07 11.10
N HIS A 359 -0.53 20.21 10.84
CA HIS A 359 -0.35 18.86 11.34
C HIS A 359 -1.61 17.97 11.19
N ASP A 360 -2.46 18.22 10.18
CA ASP A 360 -3.73 17.51 9.96
C ASP A 360 -3.53 16.05 9.49
N LYS A 361 -4.04 15.09 10.26
CA LYS A 361 -3.95 13.65 9.96
C LYS A 361 -4.58 13.25 8.61
N THR A 362 -5.59 13.97 8.13
CA THR A 362 -6.25 13.67 6.85
C THR A 362 -5.40 14.06 5.64
N LEU A 363 -4.66 15.16 5.74
CA LEU A 363 -3.70 15.59 4.72
C LEU A 363 -2.53 14.61 4.64
N LYS A 364 -2.08 14.14 5.80
CA LYS A 364 -1.09 13.07 5.88
C LYS A 364 -1.51 11.82 5.12
N GLU A 365 -2.70 11.27 5.40
CA GLU A 365 -3.22 10.08 4.67
C GLU A 365 -3.26 10.29 3.15
N LYS A 366 -3.48 11.53 2.70
CA LYS A 366 -3.47 11.88 1.28
C LYS A 366 -2.06 11.88 0.68
N LEU A 367 -1.05 12.33 1.43
CA LEU A 367 0.37 12.27 1.03
C LEU A 367 0.81 10.83 0.82
N LEU A 368 0.47 9.96 1.78
CA LEU A 368 0.79 8.54 1.73
C LEU A 368 0.30 7.86 0.45
N ARG A 369 -0.94 8.18 0.08
CA ARG A 369 -1.56 7.62 -1.12
C ARG A 369 -0.87 8.13 -2.38
N TYR A 370 -0.50 9.40 -2.42
CA TYR A 370 0.10 10.01 -3.60
C TYR A 370 1.51 9.46 -3.85
N ASN A 371 2.38 9.36 -2.84
CA ASN A 371 3.71 8.76 -3.01
C ASN A 371 3.62 7.32 -3.54
N ALA A 372 2.68 6.53 -3.00
CA ALA A 372 2.41 5.21 -3.53
C ALA A 372 2.00 5.25 -5.02
N GLU A 373 1.13 6.18 -5.43
CA GLU A 373 0.71 6.37 -6.83
C GLU A 373 1.88 6.74 -7.77
N ASP A 374 2.86 7.52 -7.30
CA ASP A 374 4.02 7.93 -8.12
C ASP A 374 5.05 6.82 -8.31
N CYS A 375 5.33 5.99 -7.28
CA CYS A 375 6.18 4.80 -7.43
C CYS A 375 5.69 3.86 -8.55
N GLN A 376 4.39 3.83 -8.77
CA GLN A 376 3.72 2.98 -9.75
C GLN A 376 3.80 3.54 -11.16
N ALA A 377 3.68 4.86 -11.26
CA ALA A 377 3.92 5.55 -12.51
C ALA A 377 5.37 5.30 -12.96
N LEU A 378 6.32 5.32 -12.02
CA LEU A 378 7.73 5.05 -12.29
C LEU A 378 7.98 3.59 -12.69
N GLU A 379 7.36 2.61 -12.02
CA GLU A 379 7.39 1.20 -12.45
C GLU A 379 6.86 1.04 -13.88
N LEU A 380 5.73 1.67 -14.20
CA LEU A 380 5.16 1.60 -15.53
C LEU A 380 6.07 2.22 -16.58
N LEU A 381 6.68 3.36 -16.26
CA LEU A 381 7.61 4.05 -17.15
C LEU A 381 8.85 3.18 -17.40
N SER A 382 9.44 2.62 -16.34
CA SER A 382 10.65 1.78 -16.46
C SER A 382 10.39 0.52 -17.27
N GLN A 383 9.27 -0.16 -17.06
CA GLN A 383 8.85 -1.30 -17.88
C GLN A 383 8.63 -0.92 -19.35
N THR A 384 8.11 0.28 -19.61
CA THR A 384 7.87 0.77 -20.98
C THR A 384 9.18 1.12 -21.67
N ILE A 385 10.09 1.80 -20.97
CA ILE A 385 11.44 2.11 -21.47
C ILE A 385 12.21 0.81 -21.73
N GLN A 386 12.18 -0.16 -20.81
CA GLN A 386 12.80 -1.47 -21.03
C GLN A 386 12.27 -2.15 -22.29
N LYS A 387 10.95 -2.15 -22.50
CA LYS A 387 10.36 -2.71 -23.73
C LYS A 387 10.84 -1.98 -25.00
N ILE A 388 11.03 -0.66 -24.94
CA ILE A 388 11.55 0.14 -26.05
C ILE A 388 13.03 -0.19 -26.31
N CYS A 389 13.86 -0.20 -25.26
CA CYS A 389 15.29 -0.53 -25.33
C CYS A 389 15.54 -1.97 -25.76
N SER A 390 14.68 -2.93 -25.37
CA SER A 390 14.77 -4.33 -25.85
C SER A 390 14.26 -4.51 -27.28
N SER A 391 13.61 -3.50 -27.86
CA SER A 391 13.08 -3.53 -29.24
C SER A 391 13.92 -2.73 -30.25
N GLY A 392 15.00 -2.08 -29.78
CA GLY A 392 15.93 -1.36 -30.63
C GLY A 392 17.36 -1.52 -30.11
N VAL A 393 18.21 -2.10 -30.96
CA VAL A 393 19.69 -2.15 -30.87
C VAL A 393 20.26 -3.35 -30.11
N GLU A 394 20.60 -4.40 -30.87
CA GLU A 394 21.84 -5.17 -30.64
C GLU A 394 23.01 -4.22 -30.93
N GLU A 395 23.67 -3.66 -29.91
CA GLU A 395 25.04 -3.18 -30.06
C GLU A 395 25.77 -3.15 -28.71
N GLN A 396 26.97 -3.69 -28.79
CA GLN A 396 28.07 -3.79 -27.82
C GLN A 396 27.93 -2.96 -26.53
N ILE A 397 27.74 -3.67 -25.41
CA ILE A 397 27.94 -3.14 -24.07
C ILE A 397 29.45 -2.94 -23.86
N ASP A 398 29.89 -1.70 -23.93
CA ASP A 398 31.17 -1.23 -23.41
C ASP A 398 31.17 -1.43 -21.88
N ARG A 399 32.21 -2.09 -21.34
CA ARG A 399 32.27 -2.54 -19.93
C ARG A 399 32.66 -1.43 -18.94
N ASN A 400 32.68 -0.18 -19.37
CA ASN A 400 33.11 0.97 -18.57
C ASN A 400 32.02 2.02 -18.31
N SER A 401 30.75 1.78 -18.66
CA SER A 401 29.68 2.64 -18.17
C SER A 401 29.26 2.21 -16.76
N GLU A 402 29.43 3.11 -15.80
CA GLU A 402 28.77 3.00 -14.49
C GLU A 402 27.28 2.74 -14.73
N SER A 403 26.79 1.58 -14.33
CA SER A 403 25.41 1.20 -14.60
C SER A 403 24.48 2.17 -13.86
N GLU A 404 23.70 2.95 -14.60
CA GLU A 404 22.63 3.86 -14.12
C GLU A 404 21.49 3.14 -13.36
N PHE A 405 21.62 1.83 -13.15
CA PHE A 405 20.66 0.96 -12.47
C PHE A 405 21.25 0.40 -11.18
N ILE A 406 20.61 0.68 -10.05
CA ILE A 406 20.94 0.06 -8.77
C ILE A 406 20.26 -1.31 -8.69
N SER A 407 21.02 -2.38 -8.89
CA SER A 407 20.56 -3.74 -8.62
C SER A 407 20.58 -4.00 -7.11
N ILE A 408 19.52 -4.64 -6.57
CA ILE A 408 19.47 -5.05 -5.16
C ILE A 408 20.67 -5.93 -4.79
N LYS A 409 21.23 -6.68 -5.74
CA LYS A 409 22.43 -7.51 -5.52
C LYS A 409 23.71 -6.70 -5.31
N ASN A 410 23.72 -5.44 -5.74
CA ASN A 410 24.86 -4.52 -5.60
C ASN A 410 24.75 -3.67 -4.31
N LEU A 411 23.59 -3.71 -3.64
CA LEU A 411 23.39 -3.12 -2.32
C LEU A 411 23.83 -4.16 -1.29
N GLU A 412 25.13 -4.22 -1.00
CA GLU A 412 25.60 -5.00 0.14
C GLU A 412 24.98 -4.41 1.43
N PRO A 413 24.38 -5.23 2.30
CA PRO A 413 23.97 -4.75 3.62
C PRO A 413 25.24 -4.31 4.36
N VAL A 414 25.40 -3.01 4.56
CA VAL A 414 26.47 -2.47 5.43
C VAL A 414 26.15 -2.91 6.86
N VAL A 415 26.59 -4.11 7.22
CA VAL A 415 26.67 -4.56 8.60
C VAL A 415 27.81 -3.77 9.22
N LYS A 416 27.52 -2.57 9.75
CA LYS A 416 28.46 -1.89 10.65
C LYS A 416 28.58 -2.73 11.92
N THR A 417 29.50 -3.69 11.92
CA THR A 417 30.06 -4.25 13.15
C THR A 417 30.78 -3.11 13.86
N ARG A 418 30.10 -2.47 14.82
CA ARG A 418 30.79 -1.70 15.85
C ARG A 418 31.66 -2.69 16.63
N GLN A 419 32.93 -2.80 16.26
CA GLN A 419 33.95 -3.27 17.19
C GLN A 419 34.07 -2.18 18.26
N CYS A 420 33.48 -2.43 19.43
CA CYS A 420 33.88 -1.76 20.64
C CYS A 420 35.37 -2.03 20.84
N ARG A 421 36.21 -1.01 20.65
CA ARG A 421 37.53 -0.98 21.29
C ARG A 421 37.26 -0.82 22.78
N VAL A 422 37.48 -1.90 23.51
CA VAL A 422 37.70 -1.89 24.94
C VAL A 422 39.19 -1.60 25.09
N ASP A 423 39.52 -0.49 25.75
CA ASP A 423 40.87 -0.27 26.30
C ASP A 423 41.17 -1.31 27.40
#